data_AF-A0A166TYG9-F1
#
_entry.id   AF-A0A166TYG9-F1
#
_cell.length_a   1.000
_cell.length_b   1.000
_cell.length_c   1.000
_cell.angle_alpha   90.00
_cell.angle_beta   90.00
_cell.angle_gamma   90.00
#
_symmetry.space_group_name_H-M   'P 1'
#
loop_
_entity.id
_entity.type
_entity.pdbx_description
1 polymer ?
#
loop_
_entity_poly.entity_id
_entity_poly.type
_entity_poly.pdbx_seq_one_letter_code
_entity_poly.pdbx_strand_id
1 'polypeptide(L)'
;MDQPPRPGRENAPVNTCLQEAMKTCEILSTALSSMNIAEVVESAKTPEEYKLVLEYKTQIAAMRTTATNSRATVQELRKNTPDTTTAKALEEIEQGFDKFLTGIEGLLARVIEWMEDYEHEPGRANGDSAPAA
;
A
#
# COMPACT_ATOMS: atom_id res chain seq x y z
N MET A 1 -43.36 -30.88 -12.34
CA MET A 1 -42.09 -30.95 -11.57
C MET A 1 -41.41 -29.62 -11.73
N ASP A 2 -41.47 -28.79 -10.69
CA ASP A 2 -40.72 -27.55 -10.60
C ASP A 2 -39.24 -27.88 -10.42
N GLN A 3 -38.44 -27.57 -11.45
CA GLN A 3 -37.00 -27.66 -11.36
C GLN A 3 -36.51 -26.37 -10.70
N PRO A 4 -35.79 -26.43 -9.56
CA PRO A 4 -35.24 -25.21 -8.96
C PRO A 4 -34.22 -24.59 -9.93
N PRO A 5 -34.15 -23.26 -10.04
CA PRO A 5 -33.18 -22.61 -10.90
C PRO A 5 -31.78 -23.02 -10.45
N ARG A 6 -31.00 -23.59 -11.37
CA ARG A 6 -29.60 -23.91 -11.12
C ARG A 6 -28.88 -22.59 -10.81
N PRO A 7 -28.12 -22.49 -9.71
CA PRO A 7 -27.33 -21.29 -9.43
C PRO A 7 -26.37 -21.06 -10.61
N GLY A 8 -26.52 -19.91 -11.25
CA GLY A 8 -25.79 -19.54 -12.46
C GLY A 8 -24.28 -19.57 -12.22
N ARG A 9 -23.56 -20.20 -13.15
CA ARG A 9 -22.09 -20.21 -13.21
C ARG A 9 -21.45 -18.82 -13.36
N GLU A 10 -22.24 -17.79 -13.67
CA GLU A 10 -21.77 -16.41 -13.86
C GLU A 10 -21.16 -15.77 -12.60
N ASN A 11 -21.55 -16.22 -11.39
CA ASN A 11 -21.07 -15.59 -10.14
C ASN A 11 -19.80 -16.24 -9.56
N ALA A 12 -19.38 -17.40 -10.06
CA ALA A 12 -18.15 -18.07 -9.61
C ALA A 12 -16.88 -17.24 -9.86
N PRO A 13 -16.64 -16.65 -11.06
CA PRO A 13 -15.46 -15.82 -11.29
C PRO A 13 -15.48 -14.53 -10.45
N VAL A 14 -16.65 -13.91 -10.26
CA VAL A 14 -16.79 -12.68 -9.46
C VAL A 14 -16.50 -12.95 -7.98
N ASN A 15 -17.00 -14.05 -7.42
CA ASN A 15 -16.72 -14.44 -6.04
C ASN A 15 -15.25 -14.76 -5.80
N THR A 16 -14.57 -15.41 -6.74
CA THR A 16 -13.12 -15.65 -6.64
C THR A 16 -12.34 -14.34 -6.62
N CYS A 17 -12.63 -13.43 -7.56
CA CYS A 17 -11.98 -12.12 -7.58
C CYS A 17 -12.27 -11.28 -6.33
N LEU A 18 -13.49 -11.38 -5.78
CA LEU A 18 -13.86 -10.73 -4.52
C LEU A 18 -12.96 -11.20 -3.36
N GLN A 19 -12.83 -12.52 -3.20
CA GLN A 19 -12.01 -13.12 -2.15
C GLN A 19 -10.52 -12.80 -2.33
N GLU A 20 -10.02 -12.81 -3.57
CA GLU A 20 -8.64 -12.41 -3.87
C GLU A 20 -8.37 -10.94 -3.54
N ALA A 21 -9.31 -10.06 -3.86
CA ALA A 21 -9.20 -8.63 -3.56
C ALA A 21 -9.23 -8.36 -2.05
N MET A 22 -10.13 -9.01 -1.31
CA MET A 22 -10.18 -8.93 0.16
C MET A 22 -8.85 -9.38 0.76
N LYS A 23 -8.38 -10.57 0.38
CA LYS A 23 -7.11 -11.13 0.87
C LYS A 23 -5.93 -10.22 0.54
N THR A 24 -5.91 -9.63 -0.65
CA THR A 24 -4.86 -8.68 -1.06
C THR A 24 -4.89 -7.44 -0.17
N CYS A 25 -6.06 -6.86 0.09
CA CYS A 25 -6.21 -5.70 0.96
C CYS A 25 -5.72 -5.99 2.39
N GLU A 26 -6.03 -7.18 2.92
CA GLU A 26 -5.59 -7.62 4.26
C GLU A 26 -4.07 -7.83 4.33
N ILE A 27 -3.48 -8.51 3.33
CA ILE A 27 -2.03 -8.74 3.25
C ILE A 27 -1.30 -7.40 3.19
N LEU A 28 -1.75 -6.49 2.33
CA LEU A 28 -1.14 -5.18 2.16
C LEU A 28 -1.24 -4.33 3.45
N SER A 29 -2.41 -4.33 4.10
CA SER A 29 -2.60 -3.63 5.37
C SER A 29 -1.69 -4.19 6.49
N THR A 30 -1.55 -5.52 6.54
CA THR A 30 -0.69 -6.20 7.51
C THR A 30 0.78 -5.89 7.24
N ALA A 31 1.21 -5.97 5.97
CA ALA A 31 2.57 -5.65 5.55
C ALA A 31 2.93 -4.22 5.95
N LEU A 32 2.08 -3.25 5.61
CA LEU A 32 2.30 -1.84 5.97
C LEU A 32 2.39 -1.64 7.48
N SER A 33 1.53 -2.29 8.27
CA SER A 33 1.54 -2.20 9.73
C SER A 33 2.75 -2.85 10.39
N SER A 34 3.41 -3.79 9.70
CA SER A 34 4.61 -4.48 10.18
C SER A 34 5.90 -3.69 9.95
N MET A 35 5.86 -2.63 9.15
CA MET A 35 7.01 -1.78 8.89
C MET A 35 7.16 -0.76 10.02
N ASN A 36 8.35 -0.66 10.60
CA ASN A 36 8.65 0.33 11.66
C ASN A 36 8.93 1.73 11.07
N ILE A 37 8.15 2.16 10.07
CA ILE A 37 8.37 3.43 9.37
C ILE A 37 8.33 4.60 10.36
N ALA A 38 7.36 4.61 11.28
CA ALA A 38 7.23 5.68 12.28
C ALA A 38 8.46 5.79 13.19
N GLU A 39 8.96 4.66 13.69
CA GLU A 39 10.15 4.62 14.54
C GLU A 39 11.39 5.13 13.79
N VAL A 40 11.54 4.73 12.53
CA VAL A 40 12.68 5.11 11.69
C VAL A 40 12.63 6.58 11.27
N VAL A 41 11.46 7.14 10.94
CA VAL A 41 11.36 8.57 10.59
C VAL A 41 11.50 9.48 11.82
N GLU A 42 11.32 8.96 13.03
CA GLU A 42 11.52 9.69 14.29
C GLU A 42 12.93 9.48 14.88
N SER A 43 13.72 8.56 14.34
CA SER A 43 15.06 8.23 14.84
C SER A 43 16.15 9.19 14.36
N ALA A 44 17.35 9.03 14.90
CA ALA A 44 18.52 9.78 14.45
C ALA A 44 18.88 9.42 12.99
N LYS A 45 19.19 10.46 12.21
CA LYS A 45 19.55 10.39 10.79
C LYS A 45 20.95 9.78 10.55
N THR A 46 21.06 8.46 10.63
CA THR A 46 22.32 7.71 10.39
C THR A 46 22.38 7.13 8.97
N PRO A 47 23.58 6.75 8.46
CA PRO A 47 23.69 6.02 7.20
C PRO A 47 22.94 4.68 7.17
N GLU A 48 22.87 4.00 8.31
CA GLU A 48 22.17 2.73 8.46
C GLU A 48 20.65 2.94 8.33
N GLU A 49 20.11 3.95 9.02
CA GLU A 49 18.70 4.32 8.91
C GLU A 49 18.36 4.79 7.50
N TYR A 50 19.24 5.54 6.83
CA TYR A 50 19.02 5.97 5.45
C TYR A 50 18.88 4.80 4.46
N LYS A 51 19.66 3.72 4.64
CA LYS A 51 19.50 2.49 3.84
C LYS A 51 18.14 1.84 4.10
N LEU A 52 17.72 1.78 5.36
CA LEU A 52 16.42 1.22 5.75
C LEU A 52 15.25 2.05 5.16
N VAL A 53 15.36 3.38 5.19
CA VAL A 53 14.37 4.30 4.60
C VAL A 53 14.29 4.12 3.08
N LEU A 54 15.40 3.90 2.38
CA LEU A 54 15.41 3.57 0.95
C LEU A 54 14.66 2.25 0.64
N GLU A 55 14.87 1.24 1.48
CA GLU A 55 14.14 -0.04 1.37
C GLU A 55 12.65 0.17 1.60
N TYR A 56 12.27 0.95 2.62
CA TYR A 56 10.88 1.28 2.88
C TYR A 56 10.23 2.04 1.73
N LYS A 57 10.90 3.04 1.15
CA LYS A 57 10.42 3.76 -0.04
C LYS A 57 10.09 2.79 -1.18
N THR A 58 10.97 1.82 -1.43
CA THR A 58 10.79 0.82 -2.49
C THR A 58 9.61 -0.10 -2.20
N GLN A 59 9.51 -0.61 -0.96
CA GLN A 59 8.41 -1.48 -0.54
C GLN A 59 7.05 -0.76 -0.56
N ILE A 60 7.00 0.50 -0.09
CA ILE A 60 5.79 1.33 -0.11
C ILE A 60 5.34 1.59 -1.56
N ALA A 61 6.28 1.89 -2.48
CA ALA A 61 5.96 2.07 -3.89
C ALA A 61 5.41 0.79 -4.55
N ALA A 62 5.97 -0.38 -4.19
CA ALA A 62 5.45 -1.67 -4.64
C ALA A 62 4.02 -1.93 -4.13
N MET A 63 3.78 -1.71 -2.83
CA MET A 63 2.44 -1.86 -2.23
C MET A 63 1.42 -0.90 -2.86
N ARG A 64 1.82 0.35 -3.14
CA ARG A 64 0.98 1.33 -3.85
C ARG A 64 0.57 0.82 -5.22
N THR A 65 1.51 0.26 -5.97
CA THR A 65 1.27 -0.28 -7.32
C THR A 65 0.28 -1.44 -7.25
N THR A 66 0.50 -2.40 -6.34
CA THR A 66 -0.41 -3.54 -6.15
C THR A 66 -1.81 -3.08 -5.75
N ALA A 67 -1.94 -2.20 -4.76
CA ALA A 67 -3.24 -1.68 -4.33
C ALA A 67 -3.97 -0.92 -5.45
N THR A 68 -3.26 -0.11 -6.24
CA THR A 68 -3.83 0.63 -7.37
C THR A 68 -4.40 -0.33 -8.42
N ASN A 69 -3.64 -1.37 -8.78
CA ASN A 69 -4.08 -2.37 -9.75
C ASN A 69 -5.26 -3.19 -9.23
N SER A 70 -5.22 -3.63 -7.97
CA SER A 70 -6.32 -4.38 -7.35
C SER A 70 -7.59 -3.53 -7.24
N ARG A 71 -7.47 -2.26 -6.86
CA ARG A 71 -8.58 -1.30 -6.84
C ARG A 71 -9.21 -1.14 -8.23
N ALA A 72 -8.39 -0.96 -9.27
CA ALA A 72 -8.89 -0.83 -10.64
C ALA A 72 -9.66 -2.07 -11.10
N THR A 73 -9.16 -3.27 -10.77
CA THR A 73 -9.85 -4.54 -11.04
C THR A 73 -11.20 -4.63 -10.32
N VAL A 74 -11.24 -4.28 -9.03
CA VAL A 74 -12.48 -4.27 -8.22
C VAL A 74 -13.50 -3.27 -8.78
N GLN A 75 -13.04 -2.07 -9.15
CA GLN A 75 -13.88 -1.03 -9.73
C GLN A 75 -14.50 -1.51 -11.06
N GLU A 76 -13.71 -2.16 -11.91
CA GLU A 76 -14.19 -2.70 -13.18
C GLU A 76 -15.18 -3.86 -12.98
N LEU A 77 -14.91 -4.75 -12.03
CA LEU A 77 -15.86 -5.81 -11.65
C LEU A 77 -17.17 -5.23 -11.14
N ARG A 78 -17.13 -4.18 -10.32
CA ARG A 78 -18.33 -3.53 -9.77
C ARG A 78 -19.21 -2.96 -10.88
N LYS A 79 -18.63 -2.27 -11.87
CA LYS A 79 -19.37 -1.70 -13.01
C LYS A 79 -20.09 -2.77 -13.83
N ASN A 80 -19.50 -3.95 -13.93
CA ASN A 80 -20.01 -5.07 -14.72
C ASN A 80 -20.89 -6.04 -13.91
N THR A 81 -21.10 -5.79 -12.61
CA THR A 81 -21.89 -6.65 -11.73
C THR A 81 -23.34 -6.13 -11.64
N PRO A 82 -24.33 -6.84 -12.20
CA PRO A 82 -25.73 -6.44 -12.12
C PRO A 82 -26.36 -6.74 -10.75
N ASP A 83 -25.79 -7.68 -9.99
CA ASP A 83 -26.27 -8.04 -8.65
C ASP A 83 -25.90 -6.97 -7.61
N THR A 84 -26.91 -6.35 -7.01
CA THR A 84 -26.72 -5.24 -6.06
C THR A 84 -25.96 -5.65 -4.81
N THR A 85 -26.12 -6.90 -4.35
CA THR A 85 -25.45 -7.41 -3.14
C THR A 85 -23.94 -7.52 -3.37
N THR A 86 -23.55 -8.12 -4.49
CA THR A 86 -22.17 -8.30 -4.90
C THR A 86 -21.52 -6.97 -5.28
N ALA A 87 -22.26 -6.08 -5.96
CA ALA A 87 -21.79 -4.73 -6.28
C ALA A 87 -21.48 -3.91 -5.00
N LYS A 88 -22.31 -4.06 -3.96
CA LYS A 88 -22.07 -3.41 -2.65
C LYS A 88 -20.83 -3.99 -1.95
N ALA A 89 -20.65 -5.31 -1.96
CA ALA A 89 -19.44 -5.93 -1.40
C ALA A 89 -18.16 -5.45 -2.12
N LEU A 90 -18.21 -5.31 -3.45
CA LEU A 90 -17.11 -4.76 -4.24
C LEU A 90 -16.85 -3.28 -3.91
N GLU A 91 -17.89 -2.49 -3.65
CA GLU A 91 -17.75 -1.10 -3.22
C GLU A 91 -17.05 -0.99 -1.86
N GLU A 92 -17.39 -1.84 -0.89
CA GLU A 92 -16.73 -1.87 0.42
C GLU A 92 -15.23 -2.19 0.30
N ILE A 93 -14.86 -3.09 -0.62
CA ILE A 93 -13.46 -3.41 -0.92
C ILE A 93 -12.77 -2.24 -1.63
N GLU A 94 -13.43 -1.59 -2.60
CA GLU A 94 -12.92 -0.39 -3.27
C GLU A 94 -12.56 0.70 -2.25
N GLN A 95 -13.45 0.95 -1.28
CA GLN A 95 -13.22 1.88 -0.18
C GLN A 95 -12.07 1.43 0.75
N GLY A 96 -11.90 0.11 0.94
CA GLY A 96 -10.75 -0.45 1.67
C GLY A 96 -9.43 -0.11 1.00
N PHE A 97 -9.33 -0.28 -0.32
CA PHE A 97 -8.16 0.12 -1.09
C PHE A 97 -7.94 1.64 -1.07
N ASP A 98 -9.00 2.46 -1.14
CA ASP A 98 -8.88 3.92 -1.05
C ASP A 98 -8.27 4.38 0.27
N LYS A 99 -8.72 3.80 1.40
CA LYS A 99 -8.15 4.07 2.73
C LYS A 99 -6.70 3.63 2.80
N PHE A 100 -6.39 2.44 2.28
CA PHE A 100 -5.03 1.91 2.25
C PHE A 100 -4.08 2.81 1.43
N LEU A 101 -4.50 3.22 0.23
CA LEU A 101 -3.73 4.10 -0.64
C LEU A 101 -3.48 5.46 0.01
N THR A 102 -4.49 6.03 0.65
CA THR A 102 -4.35 7.29 1.40
C THR A 102 -3.31 7.17 2.52
N GLY A 103 -3.34 6.07 3.27
CA GLY A 103 -2.35 5.80 4.32
C GLY A 103 -0.92 5.64 3.76
N ILE A 104 -0.78 4.91 2.64
CA ILE A 104 0.49 4.76 1.94
C ILE A 104 1.06 6.09 1.46
N GLU A 105 0.23 6.97 0.90
CA GLU A 105 0.69 8.27 0.40
C GLU A 105 1.20 9.16 1.53
N GLY A 106 0.52 9.15 2.68
CA GLY A 106 0.99 9.85 3.87
C GLY A 106 2.33 9.32 4.40
N LEU A 107 2.54 8.01 4.39
CA LEU A 107 3.80 7.40 4.82
C LEU A 107 4.93 7.64 3.82
N LEU A 108 4.64 7.54 2.52
CA LEU A 108 5.61 7.81 1.46
C LEU A 108 6.11 9.26 1.52
N ALA A 109 5.19 10.22 1.77
CA ALA A 109 5.56 11.62 1.93
C ALA A 109 6.55 11.82 3.08
N ARG A 110 6.28 11.23 4.26
CA ARG A 110 7.20 11.29 5.42
C ARG A 110 8.56 10.66 5.15
N VAL A 111 8.58 9.52 4.46
CA VAL A 111 9.81 8.84 4.05
C VAL A 111 10.63 9.72 3.10
N ILE A 112 9.99 10.37 2.12
CA ILE A 112 10.65 11.28 1.20
C ILE A 112 11.20 12.50 1.93
N GLU A 113 10.40 13.15 2.78
CA GLU A 113 10.81 14.30 3.58
C GLU A 113 12.02 13.96 4.46
N TRP A 114 12.01 12.82 5.14
CA TRP A 114 13.14 12.37 5.95
C TRP A 114 14.42 12.18 5.13
N MET A 115 14.30 11.63 3.92
CA MET A 115 15.45 11.45 3.01
C MET A 115 15.99 12.80 2.52
N GLU A 116 15.11 13.70 2.10
CA GLU A 116 15.49 15.04 1.62
C GLU A 116 16.22 15.82 2.72
N ASP A 117 15.71 15.77 3.96
CA ASP A 117 16.39 16.38 5.10
C ASP A 117 17.79 15.79 5.33
N TYR A 118 17.91 14.46 5.29
CA TYR A 118 19.19 13.78 5.47
C TYR A 118 20.20 14.17 4.37
N GLU A 119 19.73 14.32 3.13
CA GLU A 119 20.54 14.69 1.98
C GLU A 119 20.90 16.18 1.96
N HIS A 120 20.13 17.03 2.66
CA HIS A 120 20.28 18.49 2.65
C HIS A 120 20.82 19.05 3.97
N GLU A 121 21.07 18.22 4.98
CA GLU A 121 21.71 18.65 6.23
C GLU A 121 23.13 19.22 5.95
N PRO A 122 23.34 20.54 6.16
CA PRO A 122 24.59 21.22 5.83
C PRO A 122 25.63 20.91 6.92
N GLY A 123 26.16 19.70 6.91
CA GLY A 123 27.14 19.24 7.91
C GLY A 123 27.88 17.95 7.56
N ARG A 124 27.47 17.22 6.52
CA ARG A 124 28.20 16.04 6.03
C ARG A 124 29.29 16.31 5.00
N ALA A 125 29.48 17.58 4.64
CA ALA A 125 30.70 17.99 3.98
C ALA A 125 31.84 18.05 5.03
N ASN A 126 32.80 17.13 4.90
CA ASN A 126 34.14 17.16 5.53
C ASN A 126 34.22 17.00 7.05
N GLY A 127 34.02 15.77 7.53
CA GLY A 127 34.60 15.31 8.79
C GLY A 127 36.08 14.92 8.71
N ASP A 128 36.85 15.50 7.77
CA ASP A 128 38.29 15.20 7.62
C ASP A 128 39.15 16.44 7.32
N SER A 129 38.75 17.60 7.84
CA SER A 129 39.62 18.78 7.89
C SER A 129 40.17 18.99 9.30
N ALA A 130 41.32 18.32 9.51
CA ALA A 130 42.42 18.61 10.43
C ALA A 130 42.19 18.58 11.96
N PRO A 131 43.17 18.05 12.71
CA PRO A 131 43.72 18.77 13.84
C PRO A 131 44.92 19.61 13.37
N ALA A 132 44.82 20.91 13.65
CA ALA A 132 45.96 21.81 13.69
C ALA A 132 46.77 21.56 14.97
N ALA A 133 48.06 21.28 14.81
CA ALA A 133 49.22 21.74 15.61
C ALA A 133 50.42 20.80 15.39
#